data_AF-A0A965U0K8-F1
#
_entry.id   AF-A0A965U0K8-F1
#
_cell.length_a   1.000
_cell.length_b   1.000
_cell.length_c   1.000
_cell.angle_alpha   90.00
_cell.angle_beta   90.00
_cell.angle_gamma   90.00
#
_symmetry.space_group_name_H-M   'P 1'
#
loop_
_entity.id
_entity.type
_entity.pdbx_description
1 polymer ?
#
loop_
_entity_poly.entity_id
_entity_poly.type
_entity_poly.pdbx_seq_one_letter_code
_entity_poly.pdbx_strand_id
1 'polypeptide(L)' 'MEHSNKKAKVWLSIAIALMVVSMVFASCIQTSWGKVTVKDLRWESTVGIEMSGLLFIPDGVSAENKAPAIVVSHGMFNNR' A
#
# COMPACT_ATOMS: atom_id res chain seq x y z
N MET A 1 -34.53 -23.91 10.05
CA MET A 1 -33.26 -23.30 10.52
C MET A 1 -32.03 -23.74 9.71
N GLU A 2 -32.04 -24.94 9.09
CA GLU A 2 -30.90 -25.47 8.32
C GLU A 2 -30.56 -24.72 7.01
N HIS A 3 -31.57 -24.29 6.24
CA HIS A 3 -31.37 -23.54 4.98
C HIS A 3 -30.70 -22.17 5.14
N SER A 4 -30.93 -21.49 6.27
CA SER A 4 -30.34 -20.17 6.54
C SER A 4 -28.82 -20.27 6.70
N ASN A 5 -28.34 -21.32 7.39
CA ASN A 5 -26.91 -21.57 7.60
C ASN A 5 -26.17 -21.86 6.29
N LYS A 6 -26.78 -22.56 5.32
CA LYS A 6 -26.14 -22.82 4.02
C LYS A 6 -26.00 -21.54 3.19
N LYS A 7 -27.05 -20.70 3.14
CA LYS A 7 -27.01 -19.39 2.47
C LYS A 7 -26.00 -18.45 3.14
N ALA A 8 -25.96 -18.40 4.47
CA ALA A 8 -25.00 -17.61 5.23
C ALA A 8 -23.54 -18.03 4.92
N LYS A 9 -23.25 -19.33 4.89
CA LYS A 9 -21.91 -19.85 4.51
C LYS A 9 -21.51 -19.47 3.09
N VAL A 10 -22.44 -19.52 2.13
CA VAL A 10 -22.19 -19.09 0.74
C VAL A 10 -21.87 -17.61 0.69
N TRP A 11 -22.70 -16.76 1.31
CA TRP A 11 -22.46 -15.31 1.34
C TRP A 11 -21.15 -14.94 2.05
N LEU A 12 -20.82 -15.61 3.15
CA LEU A 12 -19.54 -15.43 3.83
C LEU A 12 -18.37 -15.79 2.91
N SER A 13 -18.48 -16.90 2.18
CA SER A 13 -17.43 -17.34 1.24
C SER A 13 -17.25 -16.34 0.10
N ILE A 14 -18.34 -15.80 -0.46
CA ILE A 14 -18.31 -14.74 -1.48
C ILE A 14 -17.66 -13.46 -0.91
N ALA A 15 -18.04 -13.05 0.30
CA ALA A 15 -17.47 -11.86 0.94
C ALA A 15 -15.95 -12.01 1.14
N ILE A 16 -15.48 -13.17 1.60
CA ILE A 16 -14.06 -13.47 1.75
C ILE A 16 -13.35 -13.45 0.39
N ALA A 17 -13.93 -14.07 -0.63
CA ALA A 17 -13.35 -14.05 -1.98
C ALA A 17 -13.20 -12.62 -2.51
N LEU A 18 -14.23 -11.78 -2.34
CA LEU A 18 -14.19 -10.37 -2.74
C LEU A 18 -13.13 -9.58 -1.96
N MET A 19 -12.98 -9.82 -0.66
CA MET A 19 -11.92 -9.17 0.13
C MET A 19 -10.53 -9.54 -0.39
N VAL A 20 -10.27 -10.83 -0.64
CA VAL A 20 -8.97 -11.29 -1.14
C VAL A 20 -8.66 -10.71 -2.51
N VAL A 21 -9.63 -10.76 -3.44
CA VAL A 21 -9.49 -10.17 -4.77
C VAL A 21 -9.20 -8.67 -4.65
N SER A 22 -9.95 -7.95 -3.81
CA SER A 22 -9.75 -6.51 -3.61
C SER A 22 -8.35 -6.18 -3.08
N MET A 23 -7.82 -6.98 -2.14
CA MET A 23 -6.47 -6.81 -1.61
C MET A 23 -5.40 -7.01 -2.69
N VAL A 24 -5.56 -8.03 -3.54
CA VAL A 24 -4.62 -8.28 -4.65
C VAL A 24 -4.63 -7.12 -5.64
N PHE A 25 -5.82 -6.67 -6.07
CA PHE A 25 -5.93 -5.53 -6.99
C PHE A 25 -5.38 -4.24 -6.37
N ALA A 26 -5.64 -3.98 -5.09
CA ALA A 26 -5.08 -2.83 -4.40
C ALA A 26 -3.54 -2.88 -4.41
N SER A 27 -2.94 -4.04 -4.12
CA SER A 27 -1.48 -4.24 -4.16
C SER A 27 -0.91 -4.03 -5.57
N CYS A 28 -1.56 -4.57 -6.61
CA CYS A 28 -1.15 -4.36 -8.00
C CYS A 28 -1.23 -2.88 -8.39
N ILE A 29 -2.32 -2.18 -8.06
CA ILE A 29 -2.49 -0.76 -8.41
C ILE A 29 -1.45 0.11 -7.68
N GLN A 30 -1.25 -0.11 -6.38
CA GLN A 30 -0.30 0.66 -5.57
C GLN A 30 1.15 0.52 -6.02
N THR A 31 1.50 -0.60 -6.68
CA THR A 31 2.85 -0.89 -7.16
C THR A 31 3.00 -0.69 -8.68
N SER A 32 2.01 -0.08 -9.34
CA SER A 32 1.96 0.06 -10.81
C SER A 32 2.19 -1.28 -11.53
N TRP A 33 1.46 -2.31 -11.09
CA TRP A 33 1.57 -3.69 -11.53
C TRP A 33 2.98 -4.27 -11.36
N GLY A 34 3.63 -3.94 -10.23
CA GLY A 34 4.97 -4.40 -9.89
C GLY A 34 6.12 -3.58 -10.47
N LYS A 35 5.84 -2.53 -11.24
CA LYS A 35 6.87 -1.65 -11.85
C LYS A 35 7.43 -0.58 -10.91
N VAL A 36 6.86 -0.48 -9.71
CA VAL A 36 7.25 0.47 -8.67
C VAL A 36 7.41 -0.27 -7.36
N THR A 37 8.62 -0.25 -6.82
CA THR A 37 8.92 -0.72 -5.47
C THR A 37 8.54 0.38 -4.47
N VAL A 38 7.69 0.05 -3.50
CA VAL A 38 7.29 0.97 -2.42
C VAL A 38 8.03 0.59 -1.15
N LYS A 39 8.72 1.53 -0.52
CA LYS A 39 9.41 1.35 0.77
C LYS A 39 8.80 2.27 1.83
N ASP A 40 8.51 1.71 3.00
CA ASP A 40 8.19 2.47 4.21
C ASP A 40 9.50 2.90 4.87
N LEU A 41 9.68 4.21 4.97
CA LEU A 41 10.85 4.84 5.56
C LEU A 41 10.46 5.44 6.90
N ARG A 42 11.33 5.23 7.90
CA ARG A 42 11.25 5.84 9.24
C ARG A 42 12.62 6.33 9.64
N TRP A 43 12.71 7.58 10.06
CA TRP A 43 13.96 8.19 10.47
C TRP A 43 13.75 9.26 11.54
N GLU A 44 14.77 9.50 12.35
CA GLU A 44 14.76 10.59 13.31
C GLU A 44 15.18 11.89 12.62
N SER A 45 14.38 12.93 12.79
CA SER A 45 14.72 14.27 12.31
C SER A 45 15.82 14.90 13.16
N THR A 46 16.43 15.96 12.65
CA THR A 46 17.47 16.72 13.35
C THR A 46 17.01 17.34 14.68
N VAL A 47 15.71 17.39 14.93
CA VAL A 47 15.09 17.91 16.16
C VAL A 47 14.59 16.81 17.10
N GLY A 48 14.94 15.54 16.84
CA GLY A 48 14.61 14.41 17.71
C GLY A 48 13.18 13.87 17.55
N ILE A 49 12.50 14.22 16.46
CA ILE A 49 11.14 13.74 16.15
C ILE A 49 11.21 12.66 15.06
N GLU A 50 10.57 11.50 15.26
CA GLU A 50 10.44 10.48 14.22
C GLU A 50 9.58 11.00 13.06
N MET A 51 10.11 10.88 11.85
CA MET A 51 9.41 11.13 10.61
C MET A 51 9.22 9.82 9.86
N SER A 52 8.07 9.69 9.19
CA SER A 52 7.77 8.59 8.29
C SER A 52 7.51 9.08 6.87
N GLY A 53 7.68 8.19 5.90
CA GLY A 53 7.39 8.48 4.50
C GLY A 53 7.36 7.24 3.64
N LEU A 54 6.66 7.31 2.51
CA LEU A 54 6.68 6.28 1.49
C LEU A 54 7.61 6.71 0.35
N LEU A 55 8.59 5.86 0.05
CA LEU A 55 9.47 6.02 -1.10
C LEU A 55 9.01 5.10 -2.23
N PHE A 56 8.72 5.70 -3.38
CA PHE A 56 8.34 5.01 -4.61
C PHE A 56 9.53 4.98 -5.57
N ILE A 57 10.00 3.78 -5.91
CA ILE A 57 11.18 3.57 -6.77
C ILE A 57 10.72 2.87 -8.04
N PRO A 58 10.70 3.55 -9.19
CA PRO A 58 10.41 2.92 -10.48
C PRO A 58 11.47 1.89 -10.88
N ASP A 59 11.07 0.93 -11.70
CA ASP A 59 11.99 -0.05 -12.29
C ASP A 59 13.16 0.62 -13.02
N GLY A 60 14.36 0.06 -12.86
CA GLY A 60 15.59 0.54 -13.48
C GLY A 60 16.25 1.72 -12.77
N VAL A 61 15.63 2.31 -11.73
CA VAL A 61 16.26 3.36 -10.92
C VAL A 61 17.12 2.72 -9.82
N SER A 62 18.39 3.11 -9.75
CA SER A 62 19.35 2.63 -8.75
C SER A 62 20.29 3.75 -8.28
N ALA A 63 21.23 3.42 -7.40
CA ALA A 63 22.26 4.37 -6.97
C ALA A 63 23.20 4.76 -8.13
N GLU A 64 23.41 3.83 -9.07
CA GLU A 64 24.21 3.98 -10.28
C GLU A 64 23.41 4.64 -11.40
N ASN A 65 22.13 4.26 -11.57
CA ASN A 65 21.22 4.83 -12.56
C ASN A 65 20.16 5.75 -11.91
N LYS A 66 20.54 7.00 -11.68
CA LYS A 66 19.74 7.97 -10.92
C LYS A 66 18.62 8.58 -11.78
N ALA A 67 17.50 8.88 -11.14
CA ALA A 67 16.40 9.65 -11.71
C ALA A 67 16.09 10.87 -10.83
N PRO A 68 15.40 11.91 -11.36
CA PRO A 68 14.91 13.02 -10.55
C PRO A 68 13.98 12.53 -9.43
N ALA A 69 14.08 13.15 -8.25
CA ALA A 69 13.20 12.87 -7.13
C ALA A 69 12.15 13.97 -6.99
N ILE A 70 10.92 13.57 -6.65
CA ILE A 70 9.82 14.47 -6.28
C ILE A 70 9.52 14.23 -4.81
N VAL A 71 9.52 15.32 -4.02
CA VAL A 71 9.14 15.28 -2.61
C VAL A 71 7.77 15.92 -2.45
N VAL A 72 6.85 15.17 -1.87
CA VAL A 72 5.49 15.64 -1.55
C VAL A 72 5.28 15.55 -0.05
N SER A 73 4.63 16.57 0.50
CA SER A 73 4.25 16.61 1.91
C SER A 73 2.78 17.00 2.01
N HIS A 74 2.09 16.42 2.98
CA HIS A 74 0.70 16.76 3.26
C HIS A 74 0.60 17.96 4.21
N GLY A 75 -0.57 18.58 4.28
CA GLY A 75 -0.88 19.63 5.26
C GLY A 75 -1.08 19.07 6.68
N MET A 76 -1.44 19.95 7.62
CA MET A 76 -1.65 19.57 9.02
C MET A 76 -2.83 18.59 9.20
N PHE A 77 -2.72 17.67 10.17
CA PHE A 77 -3.72 16.62 10.51
C PHE A 77 -3.98 15.53 9.48
N ASN A 78 -3.00 15.24 8.62
CA ASN A 78 -3.00 14.02 7.84
C ASN A 78 -1.98 13.05 8.44
N ASN A 79 -2.35 11.78 8.54
CA ASN A 79 -1.42 10.73 8.92
C ASN A 79 -0.85 10.11 7.65
N ARG A 80 0.46 10.25 7.48
CA ARG A 80 1.37 9.21 7.01
C ARG A 80 2.81 9.61 7.26
#